data_AF-A0AAF0FBM5-F1
#
_entry.id   AF-A0AAF0FBM5-F1
#
_cell.length_a   1.000
_cell.length_b   1.000
_cell.length_c   1.000
_cell.angle_alpha   90.00
_cell.angle_beta   90.00
_cell.angle_gamma   90.00
#
_symmetry.space_group_name_H-M   'P 1'
#
loop_
_entity.id
_entity.type
_entity.pdbx_description
1 polymer ?
#
loop_
_entity_poly.entity_id
_entity_poly.type
_entity_poly.pdbx_seq_one_letter_code
_entity_poly.pdbx_strand_id
1 'polypeptide(L)'
;MKANIKVRLGPSNGKNPRPVVLDDQLLTPLSSRLIQNLANAKGSAPLLLAAVPNHAADLSEWHRRRELLIHAGAEVCLIEADENGNLTWSAICAKLHDLQLDSVMVEGGATVIDSILRANTKQPGIIQSAIVTISPNTIGPQGIGYETELPLKGGDGSGLVFDADIQLGPDRVAALRGN
;
A
#
# COMPACT_ATOMS: atom_id res chain seq x y z
N MET A 1 -9.57 10.29 4.69
CA MET A 1 -9.16 8.90 4.39
C MET A 1 -10.04 7.91 5.18
N LYS A 2 -10.71 6.96 4.50
CA LYS A 2 -11.59 5.94 5.11
C LYS A 2 -10.96 4.53 5.10
N ALA A 3 -9.64 4.41 5.15
CA ALA A 3 -8.98 3.10 5.23
C ALA A 3 -9.33 2.42 6.56
N ASN A 4 -9.78 1.16 6.50
CA ASN A 4 -10.07 0.33 7.66
C ASN A 4 -9.50 -1.06 7.41
N ILE A 5 -8.19 -1.20 7.66
CA ILE A 5 -7.44 -2.43 7.43
C ILE A 5 -7.65 -3.34 8.64
N LYS A 6 -8.67 -4.21 8.56
CA LYS A 6 -8.95 -5.25 9.55
C LYS A 6 -9.36 -6.52 8.86
N VAL A 7 -8.89 -7.64 9.38
CA VAL A 7 -9.36 -8.96 8.95
C VAL A 7 -10.71 -9.22 9.63
N ARG A 8 -11.73 -9.59 8.84
CA ARG A 8 -13.09 -9.89 9.32
C ARG A 8 -13.53 -11.28 8.85
N LEU A 9 -12.66 -12.26 9.00
CA LEU A 9 -12.95 -13.65 8.66
C LEU A 9 -13.56 -14.33 9.88
N GLY A 10 -14.81 -14.81 9.76
CA GLY A 10 -15.49 -15.76 10.66
C GLY A 10 -15.11 -15.75 12.16
N PRO A 11 -15.23 -16.89 12.86
CA PRO A 11 -14.79 -17.03 14.25
C PRO A 11 -13.26 -17.19 14.41
N SER A 12 -12.46 -16.92 13.37
CA SER A 12 -11.00 -17.03 13.47
C SER A 12 -10.42 -15.85 14.24
N ASN A 13 -9.87 -16.13 15.42
CA ASN A 13 -9.22 -15.19 16.34
C ASN A 13 -7.82 -14.73 15.85
N GLY A 14 -7.65 -14.50 14.56
CA GLY A 14 -6.38 -14.04 13.98
C GLY A 14 -6.04 -12.63 14.43
N LYS A 15 -4.75 -12.36 14.67
CA LYS A 15 -4.27 -10.99 14.90
C LYS A 15 -4.53 -10.16 13.63
N ASN A 16 -5.00 -8.92 13.81
CA ASN A 16 -5.09 -8.00 12.69
C ASN A 16 -3.68 -7.69 12.16
N PRO A 17 -3.48 -7.62 10.83
CA PRO A 17 -2.21 -7.18 10.27
C PRO A 17 -1.93 -5.75 10.71
N ARG A 18 -0.65 -5.41 10.82
CA ARG A 18 -0.23 -4.05 11.11
C ARG A 18 -0.51 -3.16 9.91
N PRO A 19 -1.27 -2.06 10.04
CA PRO A 19 -1.45 -1.12 8.94
C PRO A 19 -0.13 -0.43 8.60
N VAL A 20 0.24 -0.40 7.32
CA VAL A 20 1.34 0.42 6.79
C VAL A 20 0.73 1.42 5.80
N VAL A 21 1.09 2.69 5.91
CA VAL A 21 0.55 3.77 5.07
C VAL A 21 1.69 4.51 4.41
N LEU A 22 1.65 4.63 3.08
CA LEU A 22 2.47 5.59 2.36
C LEU A 22 1.87 6.98 2.55
N ASP A 23 2.57 7.83 3.30
CA ASP A 23 2.14 9.16 3.69
C ASP A 23 3.35 10.08 3.73
N ASP A 24 3.93 10.30 2.55
CA ASP A 24 5.10 11.14 2.28
C ASP A 24 5.08 12.48 3.05
N GLN A 25 3.91 13.11 3.11
CA GLN A 25 3.68 14.44 3.71
C GLN A 25 2.90 14.41 5.05
N LEU A 26 2.70 13.23 5.65
CA LEU A 26 1.97 13.06 6.92
C LEU A 26 0.53 13.62 6.90
N LEU A 27 -0.14 13.53 5.76
CA LEU A 27 -1.50 14.03 5.53
C LEU A 27 -2.59 13.16 6.17
N THR A 28 -2.25 11.98 6.73
CA THR A 28 -3.18 11.11 7.47
C THR A 28 -3.96 11.93 8.51
N PRO A 29 -5.30 11.99 8.40
CA PRO A 29 -6.10 12.71 9.39
C PRO A 29 -6.07 12.00 10.74
N LEU A 30 -5.94 12.75 11.84
CA LEU A 30 -6.10 12.25 13.22
C LEU A 30 -7.49 11.64 13.44
N SER A 31 -8.50 12.11 12.70
CA SER A 31 -9.86 11.58 12.71
C SER A 31 -10.05 10.34 11.82
N SER A 32 -8.99 9.82 11.19
CA SER A 32 -9.08 8.63 10.36
C SER A 32 -9.45 7.40 11.20
N ARG A 33 -10.13 6.44 10.56
CA ARG A 33 -10.49 5.18 11.21
C ARG A 33 -9.26 4.41 11.69
N LEU A 34 -8.12 4.54 11.02
CA LEU A 34 -6.86 3.91 11.44
C LEU A 34 -6.44 4.37 12.84
N ILE A 35 -6.37 5.68 13.06
CA ILE A 35 -6.01 6.29 14.34
C ILE A 35 -7.08 6.00 15.41
N GLN A 36 -8.36 6.15 15.05
CA GLN A 36 -9.47 5.87 15.98
C GLN A 36 -9.53 4.38 16.40
N ASN A 37 -9.22 3.45 15.50
CA ASN A 37 -9.22 2.02 15.82
C ASN A 37 -8.16 1.68 16.87
N LEU A 38 -6.98 2.29 16.79
CA LEU A 38 -5.94 2.16 17.80
C LEU A 38 -6.42 2.71 19.15
N ALA A 39 -6.95 3.94 19.17
CA ALA A 39 -7.45 4.58 20.39
C ALA A 39 -8.54 3.76 21.11
N ASN A 40 -9.28 2.93 20.38
CA ASN A 40 -10.32 2.06 20.93
C ASN A 40 -9.84 0.62 21.22
N ALA A 41 -8.54 0.34 21.16
CA ALA A 41 -7.95 -1.00 21.30
C ALA A 41 -8.52 -2.04 20.30
N LYS A 42 -8.92 -1.60 19.10
CA LYS A 42 -9.50 -2.44 18.05
C LYS A 42 -8.56 -2.64 16.85
N GLY A 43 -7.27 -2.35 16.99
CA GLY A 43 -6.27 -2.46 15.92
C GLY A 43 -4.86 -2.22 16.42
N SER A 44 -3.87 -2.47 15.56
CA SER A 44 -2.45 -2.23 15.83
C SER A 44 -2.06 -0.78 15.50
N ALA A 45 -0.94 -0.31 16.07
CA ALA A 45 -0.39 1.00 15.74
C ALA A 45 -0.03 1.09 14.25
N PRO A 46 -0.60 2.06 13.48
CA PRO A 46 -0.26 2.21 12.08
C PRO A 46 1.18 2.69 11.94
N LEU A 47 1.91 2.13 10.98
CA LEU A 47 3.21 2.60 10.54
C LEU A 47 3.04 3.55 9.36
N LEU A 48 3.36 4.83 9.55
CA LEU A 48 3.31 5.85 8.52
C LEU A 48 4.70 6.01 7.92
N LEU A 49 4.84 5.74 6.63
CA LEU A 49 6.07 5.91 5.87
C LEU A 49 6.05 7.33 5.29
N ALA A 50 7.02 8.15 5.69
CA ALA A 50 7.05 9.57 5.35
C ALA A 50 8.44 10.01 4.86
N ALA A 51 8.50 11.11 4.10
CA ALA A 51 9.74 11.77 3.73
C ALA A 51 9.91 13.05 4.56
N VAL A 52 11.15 13.49 4.72
CA VAL A 52 11.42 14.84 5.21
C VAL A 52 11.20 15.81 4.04
N PRO A 53 10.44 16.91 4.23
CA PRO A 53 10.24 17.90 3.17
C PRO A 53 11.56 18.52 2.69
N ASN A 54 11.68 18.70 1.37
CA ASN A 54 12.85 19.35 0.76
C ASN A 54 12.87 20.88 0.96
N HIS A 55 11.70 21.48 1.23
CA HIS A 55 11.57 22.93 1.40
C HIS A 55 11.44 23.31 2.87
N ALA A 56 12.28 24.26 3.32
CA ALA A 56 12.31 24.71 4.71
C ALA A 56 10.96 25.30 5.19
N ALA A 57 10.15 25.86 4.27
CA ALA A 57 8.84 26.42 4.57
C ALA A 57 7.84 25.35 5.08
N ASP A 58 8.00 24.09 4.67
CA ASP A 58 7.07 23.00 5.01
C ASP A 58 7.47 22.27 6.29
N LEU A 59 8.72 22.43 6.76
CA LEU A 59 9.27 21.70 7.91
C LEU A 59 8.48 21.93 9.19
N SER A 60 8.08 23.17 9.48
CA SER A 60 7.39 23.51 10.73
C SER A 60 6.04 22.79 10.86
N GLU A 61 5.22 22.80 9.81
CA GLU A 61 3.93 22.10 9.84
C GLU A 61 4.14 20.58 9.78
N TRP A 62 5.12 20.10 9.01
CA TRP A 62 5.45 18.68 8.97
C TRP A 62 5.85 18.14 10.36
N HIS A 63 6.70 18.86 11.10
CA HIS A 63 7.09 18.49 12.46
C HIS A 63 5.88 18.47 13.41
N ARG A 64 5.04 19.51 13.35
CA ARG A 64 3.81 19.58 14.13
C ARG A 64 2.89 18.39 13.84
N ARG A 65 2.69 18.04 12.57
CA ARG A 65 1.85 16.89 12.18
C ARG A 65 2.45 15.57 12.64
N ARG A 66 3.77 15.40 12.49
CA ARG A 66 4.50 14.23 12.98
C ARG A 66 4.28 14.03 14.47
N GLU A 67 4.45 15.08 15.26
CA GLU A 67 4.22 15.02 16.71
C GLU A 67 2.78 14.64 17.02
N LEU A 68 1.79 15.28 16.40
CA LEU A 68 0.38 14.96 16.64
C LEU A 68 0.04 13.49 16.33
N LEU A 69 0.59 12.94 15.25
CA LEU A 69 0.38 11.54 14.86
C LEU A 69 1.04 10.57 15.86
N ILE A 70 2.25 10.86 16.31
CA ILE A 70 2.96 10.08 17.34
C ILE A 70 2.20 10.12 18.68
N HIS A 71 1.73 11.31 19.09
CA HIS A 71 0.92 11.45 20.31
C HIS A 71 -0.41 10.68 20.21
N ALA A 72 -0.96 10.52 19.00
CA ALA A 72 -2.14 9.70 18.75
C ALA A 72 -1.84 8.18 18.67
N GLY A 73 -0.59 7.78 18.88
CA GLY A 73 -0.13 6.39 18.93
C GLY A 73 0.30 5.80 17.58
N ALA A 74 0.36 6.59 16.51
CA ALA A 74 0.95 6.14 15.26
C ALA A 74 2.48 6.08 15.36
N GLU A 75 3.09 5.19 14.60
CA GLU A 75 4.55 5.19 14.42
C GLU A 75 4.88 5.86 13.08
N VAL A 76 5.85 6.77 13.08
CA VAL A 76 6.32 7.45 11.87
C VAL A 76 7.73 6.97 11.54
N CYS A 77 7.90 6.42 10.35
CA CYS A 77 9.16 5.93 9.83
C CYS A 77 9.58 6.77 8.63
N LEU A 78 10.82 7.27 8.69
CA LEU A 78 11.36 8.08 7.60
C LEU A 78 11.95 7.17 6.54
N ILE A 79 11.51 7.41 5.30
CA ILE A 79 11.95 6.72 4.10
C ILE A 79 12.68 7.71 3.22
N GLU A 80 13.77 7.25 2.62
CA GLU A 80 14.49 8.02 1.62
C GLU A 80 13.59 8.27 0.40
N ALA A 81 13.50 9.55 0.03
CA ALA A 81 12.74 10.00 -1.12
C ALA A 81 13.65 10.20 -2.33
N ASP A 82 13.07 10.11 -3.52
CA ASP A 82 13.73 10.53 -4.75
C ASP A 82 13.83 12.06 -4.87
N GLU A 83 14.44 12.54 -5.96
CA GLU A 83 14.59 13.96 -6.27
C GLU A 83 13.26 14.74 -6.33
N ASN A 84 12.15 14.04 -6.55
CA ASN A 84 10.81 14.60 -6.60
C ASN A 84 10.08 14.54 -5.25
N GLY A 85 10.73 14.03 -4.19
CA GLY A 85 10.14 13.87 -2.87
C GLY A 85 9.27 12.62 -2.71
N ASN A 86 9.26 11.70 -3.68
CA ASN A 86 8.47 10.48 -3.60
C ASN A 86 9.25 9.35 -2.92
N LEU A 87 8.56 8.54 -2.13
CA LEU A 87 9.15 7.36 -1.52
C LEU A 87 9.50 6.30 -2.57
N THR A 88 10.70 5.74 -2.51
CA THR A 88 11.12 4.69 -3.43
C THR A 88 10.77 3.29 -2.90
N TRP A 89 10.30 2.39 -3.76
CA TRP A 89 9.97 1.01 -3.36
C TRP A 89 11.17 0.25 -2.81
N SER A 90 12.39 0.50 -3.31
CA SER A 90 13.61 -0.09 -2.76
C SER A 90 13.83 0.33 -1.29
N ALA A 91 13.71 1.63 -0.97
CA ALA A 91 13.86 2.12 0.39
C ALA A 91 12.72 1.65 1.30
N ILE A 92 11.48 1.60 0.79
CA ILE A 92 10.32 1.05 1.49
C ILE A 92 10.58 -0.41 1.86
N CYS A 93 10.91 -1.28 0.89
CA CYS A 93 11.14 -2.70 1.12
C CYS A 93 12.30 -2.95 2.11
N ALA A 94 13.41 -2.23 1.97
CA ALA A 94 14.53 -2.31 2.91
C ALA A 94 14.08 -1.96 4.33
N LYS A 95 13.30 -0.89 4.49
CA LYS A 95 12.83 -0.46 5.82
C LYS A 95 11.83 -1.44 6.43
N LEU A 96 10.93 -2.00 5.63
CA LEU A 96 9.97 -3.00 6.09
C LEU A 96 10.68 -4.28 6.55
N HIS A 97 11.71 -4.71 5.82
CA HIS A 97 12.56 -5.83 6.22
C HIS A 97 13.29 -5.56 7.54
N ASP A 98 13.89 -4.37 7.72
CA ASP A 98 14.52 -3.97 9.00
C ASP A 98 13.54 -4.05 10.19
N LEU A 99 12.26 -3.78 9.93
CA LEU A 99 11.18 -3.83 10.92
C LEU A 99 10.55 -5.23 11.08
N GLN A 100 11.12 -6.26 10.42
CA GLN A 100 10.62 -7.65 10.43
C GLN A 100 9.17 -7.76 9.94
N LEU A 101 8.81 -6.93 8.95
CA LEU A 101 7.53 -7.01 8.24
C LEU A 101 7.72 -7.81 6.94
N ASP A 102 7.85 -9.12 7.08
CA ASP A 102 8.28 -10.04 6.02
C ASP A 102 7.24 -10.25 4.90
N SER A 103 5.98 -9.94 5.17
CA SER A 103 4.90 -10.03 4.18
C SER A 103 3.97 -8.83 4.26
N VAL A 104 3.75 -8.18 3.13
CA VAL A 104 2.84 -7.02 3.02
C VAL A 104 1.85 -7.24 1.89
N MET A 105 0.57 -7.13 2.22
CA MET A 105 -0.48 -7.01 1.21
C MET A 105 -0.64 -5.53 0.87
N VAL A 106 -0.35 -5.18 -0.38
CA VAL A 106 -0.51 -3.81 -0.87
C VAL A 106 -1.92 -3.65 -1.43
N GLU A 107 -2.73 -2.84 -0.78
CA GLU A 107 -4.00 -2.34 -1.27
C GLU A 107 -3.90 -0.82 -1.45
N GLY A 108 -4.57 -0.24 -2.43
CA GLY A 108 -4.51 1.20 -2.60
C GLY A 108 -5.26 1.71 -3.82
N GLY A 109 -5.15 3.02 -4.04
CA GLY A 109 -5.58 3.65 -5.29
C GLY A 109 -4.63 3.33 -6.44
N ALA A 110 -5.08 3.64 -7.65
CA ALA A 110 -4.35 3.33 -8.89
C ALA A 110 -2.89 3.82 -8.88
N THR A 111 -2.61 5.00 -8.33
CA THR A 111 -1.24 5.56 -8.26
C THR A 111 -0.25 4.69 -7.50
N VAL A 112 -0.64 4.14 -6.34
CA VAL A 112 0.24 3.28 -5.52
C VAL A 112 0.44 1.92 -6.20
N ILE A 113 -0.63 1.34 -6.73
CA ILE A 113 -0.58 0.05 -7.44
C ILE A 113 0.30 0.18 -8.68
N ASP A 114 0.11 1.23 -9.48
CA ASP A 114 0.89 1.44 -10.69
C ASP A 114 2.36 1.78 -10.38
N SER A 115 2.65 2.48 -9.28
CA SER A 115 4.03 2.75 -8.87
C SER A 115 4.79 1.47 -8.47
N ILE A 116 4.17 0.54 -7.74
CA ILE A 116 4.82 -0.73 -7.38
C ILE A 116 4.96 -1.65 -8.59
N LEU A 117 3.98 -1.66 -9.50
CA LEU A 117 4.07 -2.42 -10.74
C LEU A 117 5.23 -1.91 -11.61
N ARG A 118 5.36 -0.59 -11.83
CA ARG A 118 6.52 -0.02 -12.54
C ARG A 118 7.85 -0.35 -11.87
N ALA A 119 7.90 -0.30 -10.55
CA ALA A 119 9.10 -0.67 -9.81
C ALA A 119 9.45 -2.15 -10.02
N ASN A 120 8.46 -3.05 -9.96
CA ASN A 120 8.64 -4.48 -10.20
C ASN A 120 9.05 -4.79 -11.65
N THR A 121 8.57 -4.02 -12.64
CA THR A 121 9.02 -4.14 -14.03
C THR A 121 10.50 -3.80 -14.17
N LYS A 122 10.98 -2.78 -13.46
CA LYS A 122 12.39 -2.35 -13.48
C LYS A 122 13.30 -3.28 -12.67
N GLN A 123 12.80 -3.76 -11.55
CA GLN A 123 13.50 -4.65 -10.62
C GLN A 123 12.55 -5.78 -10.20
N PRO A 124 12.52 -6.89 -10.96
CA PRO A 124 11.69 -8.04 -10.62
C PRO A 124 11.99 -8.58 -9.23
N GLY A 125 10.97 -9.12 -8.58
CA GLY A 125 11.07 -9.69 -7.23
C GLY A 125 10.65 -8.75 -6.11
N ILE A 126 10.07 -7.59 -6.41
CA ILE A 126 9.36 -6.76 -5.40
C ILE A 126 7.99 -7.38 -5.09
N ILE A 127 7.28 -7.81 -6.14
CA ILE A 127 5.96 -8.44 -6.03
C ILE A 127 6.11 -9.94 -6.24
N GLN A 128 5.88 -10.73 -5.18
CA GLN A 128 5.91 -12.20 -5.28
C GLN A 128 4.56 -12.77 -5.75
N SER A 129 3.46 -12.07 -5.53
CA SER A 129 2.13 -12.49 -5.95
C SER A 129 1.22 -11.28 -6.14
N ALA A 130 0.33 -11.35 -7.13
CA ALA A 130 -0.75 -10.39 -7.31
C ALA A 130 -2.07 -11.13 -7.51
N ILE A 131 -3.11 -10.67 -6.81
CA ILE A 131 -4.48 -11.17 -6.95
C ILE A 131 -5.33 -10.05 -7.56
N VAL A 132 -5.89 -10.31 -8.74
CA VAL A 132 -6.58 -9.31 -9.54
C VAL A 132 -8.04 -9.71 -9.70
N THR A 133 -8.94 -8.94 -9.10
CA THR A 133 -10.39 -9.11 -9.26
C THR A 133 -10.89 -8.29 -10.44
N ILE A 134 -11.51 -8.97 -11.41
CA ILE A 134 -11.98 -8.40 -12.67
C ILE A 134 -13.50 -8.53 -12.71
N SER A 135 -14.19 -7.40 -12.65
CA SER A 135 -15.65 -7.37 -12.80
C SER A 135 -16.04 -7.38 -14.29
N PRO A 136 -17.22 -7.92 -14.66
CA PRO A 136 -17.70 -7.91 -16.05
C PRO A 136 -18.16 -6.53 -16.53
N ASN A 137 -18.21 -5.54 -15.63
CA ASN A 137 -18.67 -4.20 -15.95
C ASN A 137 -17.61 -3.39 -16.69
N THR A 138 -18.01 -2.70 -17.75
CA THR A 138 -17.18 -1.72 -18.44
C THR A 138 -17.22 -0.37 -17.73
N ILE A 139 -16.05 0.19 -17.45
CA ILE A 139 -15.93 1.55 -16.92
C ILE A 139 -15.82 2.54 -18.08
N GLY A 140 -16.55 3.66 -17.98
CA GLY A 140 -16.49 4.73 -18.98
C GLY A 140 -15.13 5.43 -19.05
N PRO A 141 -14.96 6.40 -19.97
CA PRO A 141 -13.67 7.03 -20.26
C PRO A 141 -13.06 7.82 -19.09
N GLN A 142 -13.82 8.12 -18.04
CA GLN A 142 -13.34 8.77 -16.82
C GLN A 142 -12.85 7.77 -15.75
N GLY A 143 -12.81 6.48 -16.08
CA GLY A 143 -12.26 5.45 -15.20
C GLY A 143 -10.79 5.70 -14.90
N ILE A 144 -10.41 5.60 -13.62
CA ILE A 144 -9.01 5.68 -13.21
C ILE A 144 -8.41 4.27 -13.31
N GLY A 145 -7.46 4.10 -14.23
CA GLY A 145 -6.70 2.86 -14.42
C GLY A 145 -5.26 2.98 -13.95
N TYR A 146 -4.49 1.94 -14.21
CA TYR A 146 -3.03 1.92 -14.11
C TYR A 146 -2.45 1.75 -15.52
N GLU A 147 -1.23 2.24 -15.73
CA GLU A 147 -0.57 2.23 -17.04
C GLU A 147 0.19 0.92 -17.28
N THR A 148 0.64 0.29 -16.20
CA THR A 148 1.47 -0.91 -16.26
C THR A 148 0.64 -2.14 -16.63
N GLU A 149 0.96 -2.78 -17.75
CA GLU A 149 0.23 -3.97 -18.21
C GLU A 149 0.43 -5.17 -17.28
N LEU A 150 -0.61 -5.99 -17.16
CA LEU A 150 -0.58 -7.25 -16.42
C LEU A 150 -0.87 -8.41 -17.37
N PRO A 151 -0.22 -9.57 -17.22
CA PRO A 151 -0.40 -10.74 -18.10
C PRO A 151 -1.71 -11.50 -17.82
N LEU A 152 -2.85 -10.81 -17.76
CA LEU A 152 -4.17 -11.38 -17.41
C LEU A 152 -4.75 -12.34 -18.46
N LYS A 153 -4.10 -12.44 -19.63
CA LYS A 153 -4.45 -13.34 -20.74
C LYS A 153 -3.48 -14.51 -20.88
N GLY A 154 -2.54 -14.67 -19.95
CA GLY A 154 -1.45 -15.64 -20.02
C GLY A 154 -0.10 -15.00 -20.37
N GLY A 155 0.98 -15.73 -20.14
CA GLY A 155 2.36 -15.30 -20.39
C GLY A 155 2.98 -14.52 -19.23
N ASP A 156 4.03 -13.77 -19.55
CA ASP A 156 4.77 -12.91 -18.63
C ASP A 156 4.62 -11.43 -18.99
N GLY A 157 4.71 -10.57 -17.97
CA GLY A 157 4.62 -9.12 -18.12
C GLY A 157 4.79 -8.41 -16.78
N SER A 158 5.48 -7.27 -16.78
CA SER A 158 5.71 -6.46 -15.57
C SER A 158 6.37 -7.22 -14.40
N GLY A 159 7.24 -8.17 -14.72
CA GLY A 159 7.90 -9.04 -13.74
C GLY A 159 6.95 -10.05 -13.06
N LEU A 160 5.78 -10.31 -13.65
CA LEU A 160 4.78 -11.26 -13.19
C LEU A 160 4.46 -12.26 -14.30
N VAL A 161 3.94 -13.43 -13.90
CA VAL A 161 3.46 -14.50 -14.80
C VAL A 161 2.06 -14.89 -14.39
N PHE A 162 1.21 -15.16 -15.38
CA PHE A 162 -0.10 -15.76 -15.12
C PHE A 162 0.03 -17.15 -14.49
N ASP A 163 -0.66 -17.38 -13.39
CA ASP A 163 -0.66 -18.67 -12.70
C ASP A 163 -1.99 -19.41 -12.89
N ALA A 164 -3.08 -18.82 -12.42
CA ALA A 164 -4.42 -19.41 -12.51
C ALA A 164 -5.51 -18.33 -12.44
N ASP A 165 -6.74 -18.70 -12.77
CA ASP A 165 -7.92 -17.91 -12.44
C ASP A 165 -9.09 -18.76 -11.95
N ILE A 166 -10.00 -18.12 -11.23
CA ILE A 166 -11.25 -18.71 -10.76
C ILE A 166 -12.41 -17.75 -11.00
N GLN A 167 -13.61 -18.30 -11.17
CA GLN A 167 -14.84 -17.53 -11.21
C GLN A 167 -15.41 -17.41 -9.78
N LEU A 168 -15.61 -16.18 -9.30
CA LEU A 168 -16.26 -15.88 -8.02
C LEU A 168 -17.50 -15.02 -8.25
N GLY A 169 -18.66 -15.67 -8.31
CA GLY A 169 -19.91 -15.00 -8.69
C GLY A 169 -19.80 -14.44 -10.10
N PRO A 170 -20.12 -13.14 -10.34
CA PRO A 170 -19.96 -12.52 -11.66
C PRO A 170 -18.51 -12.15 -11.98
N ASP A 171 -17.63 -12.11 -10.98
CA ASP A 171 -16.26 -11.62 -11.12
C ASP A 171 -15.28 -12.76 -11.40
N ARG A 172 -14.23 -12.45 -12.16
CA ARG A 172 -13.10 -13.34 -12.38
C ARG A 172 -11.94 -12.90 -11.49
N VAL A 173 -11.34 -13.83 -10.75
CA VAL A 173 -10.15 -13.55 -9.94
C VAL A 173 -8.96 -14.27 -10.55
N ALA A 174 -7.98 -13.49 -11.02
CA ALA A 174 -6.72 -14.00 -11.57
C ALA A 174 -5.60 -13.91 -10.54
N ALA A 175 -4.83 -14.99 -10.40
CA ALA A 175 -3.60 -15.04 -9.64
C ALA A 175 -2.40 -14.92 -10.58
N LEU A 176 -1.49 -14.02 -10.23
CA LEU A 176 -0.21 -13.83 -10.90
C LEU A 176 0.92 -14.10 -9.91
N ARG A 177 1.98 -14.75 -10.36
CA ARG A 177 3.18 -15.04 -9.57
C ARG A 177 4.34 -14.17 -10.02
N GLY A 178 5.16 -13.70 -9.09
CA GLY A 178 6.43 -13.04 -9.41
C GLY A 178 7.34 -13.96 -10.22
N ASN A 179 7.98 -13.40 -11.24
CA ASN A 179 8.93 -14.12 -12.11
C ASN A 179 10.26 -14.36 -11.41
#